data_AF-A0A662BZP4-F1
#
_entry.id   AF-A0A662BZP4-F1
#
_cell.length_a   1.000
_cell.length_b   1.000
_cell.length_c   1.000
_cell.angle_alpha   90.00
_cell.angle_beta   90.00
_cell.angle_gamma   90.00
#
_symmetry.space_group_name_H-M   'P 1'
#
loop_
_entity.id
_entity.type
_entity.pdbx_description
1 polymer ?
#
loop_
_entity_poly.entity_id
_entity_poly.type
_entity_poly.pdbx_seq_one_letter_code
_entity_poly.pdbx_strand_id
1 'polypeptide(L)' 'MIIDGCPIDCGKKMIELHNFTNYKYLRVTDLGFKKGMTPVTDETVQEVYNTAEIIY' A
#
# COMPACT_ATOMS: atom_id res chain seq x y z
N MET A 1 -4.39 -8.11 3.97
CA MET A 1 -3.68 -6.83 3.80
C MET A 1 -4.09 -6.21 2.48
N ILE A 2 -4.15 -4.89 2.39
CA ILE A 2 -4.43 -4.14 1.17
C ILE A 2 -3.33 -3.11 0.95
N ILE A 3 -2.86 -2.99 -0.30
CA ILE A 3 -1.85 -2.03 -0.71
C ILE A 3 -2.43 -1.17 -1.83
N ASP A 4 -2.51 0.14 -1.60
CA ASP A 4 -2.95 1.13 -2.61
C ASP A 4 -1.80 2.07 -3.00
N GLY A 5 -1.80 2.53 -4.24
CA GLY A 5 -0.79 3.45 -4.78
C GLY A 5 -1.37 4.73 -5.40
N CYS A 6 -2.62 5.06 -5.09
CA CYS A 6 -3.29 6.25 -5.62
C CYS A 6 -4.28 6.82 -4.59
N PRO A 7 -4.64 8.11 -4.67
CA PRO A 7 -5.53 8.77 -3.70
C PRO A 7 -6.99 8.29 -3.74
N ILE A 8 -7.33 7.39 -4.68
CA ILE A 8 -8.69 6.85 -4.80
C ILE A 8 -8.94 5.77 -3.75
N ASP A 9 -7.90 5.06 -3.29
CA ASP A 9 -7.98 3.96 -2.33
C ASP A 9 -8.99 2.87 -2.72
N CYS A 10 -8.95 2.45 -3.99
CA CYS A 10 -9.92 1.49 -4.50
C CYS A 10 -9.87 0.16 -3.75
N GLY A 11 -8.68 -0.32 -3.35
CA GLY A 11 -8.54 -1.52 -2.53
C GLY A 11 -9.19 -1.35 -1.16
N LYS A 12 -8.89 -0.27 -0.44
CA LYS A 12 -9.49 0.01 0.88
C LYS A 12 -11.00 0.09 0.80
N LYS A 13 -11.52 0.88 -0.15
CA LYS A 13 -12.96 1.07 -0.35
C LYS A 13 -13.68 -0.25 -0.63
N MET A 14 -13.08 -1.14 -1.41
CA MET A 14 -13.67 -2.47 -1.68
C MET A 14 -13.81 -3.30 -0.42
N ILE A 15 -12.78 -3.31 0.45
CA ILE A 15 -12.81 -4.04 1.71
C ILE A 15 -13.83 -3.45 2.68
N GLU A 16 -13.90 -2.12 2.79
CA GLU A 16 -14.89 -1.42 3.61
C GLU A 16 -16.32 -1.66 3.11
N LEU A 17 -16.55 -1.64 1.79
CA LEU A 17 -17.86 -1.90 1.18
C LEU A 17 -18.40 -3.30 1.51
N HIS A 18 -17.52 -4.29 1.68
CA HIS A 18 -17.88 -5.66 2.01
C HIS A 18 -17.84 -5.93 3.53
N ASN A 19 -17.76 -4.90 4.36
CA ASN A 19 -17.76 -4.98 5.83
C ASN A 19 -16.63 -5.85 6.41
N PHE A 20 -15.49 -5.95 5.73
CA PHE A 20 -14.31 -6.56 6.31
C PHE A 20 -13.70 -5.61 7.34
N THR A 21 -13.65 -6.03 8.60
CA THR A 21 -13.17 -5.20 9.71
C THR A 21 -11.76 -5.55 10.17
N ASN A 22 -11.27 -6.76 9.84
CA ASN A 22 -9.94 -7.22 10.22
C ASN A 22 -8.99 -7.22 9.01
N TYR A 23 -8.42 -6.06 8.71
CA TYR A 23 -7.42 -5.92 7.64
C TYR A 23 -6.35 -4.90 8.01
N LYS A 24 -5.16 -5.10 7.44
CA LYS A 24 -4.10 -4.09 7.42
C LYS A 24 -4.13 -3.34 6.10
N TYR A 25 -3.79 -2.05 6.14
CA TYR A 25 -3.80 -1.15 5.00
C TYR A 25 -2.49 -0.40 4.89
N LEU A 26 -1.94 -0.32 3.69
CA LEU A 26 -0.76 0.46 3.36
C LEU A 26 -1.01 1.26 2.08
N ARG A 27 -0.80 2.57 2.11
CA ARG A 27 -0.74 3.38 0.89
C ARG A 27 0.71 3.75 0.57
N VAL A 28 1.28 3.18 -0.50
CA VAL A 28 2.70 3.38 -0.82
C VAL A 28 3.02 4.83 -1.22
N THR A 29 2.04 5.59 -1.71
CA THR A 29 2.23 7.02 -1.98
C THR A 29 2.37 7.86 -0.72
N ASP A 30 1.85 7.40 0.42
CA ASP A 30 2.04 8.08 1.72
C ASP A 30 3.50 7.92 2.21
N LEU A 31 4.21 6.92 1.70
CA LEU A 31 5.66 6.72 1.88
C LEU A 31 6.51 7.47 0.82
N GLY A 32 5.87 8.17 -0.13
CA GLY A 32 6.55 8.91 -1.19
C GLY A 32 6.75 8.16 -2.50
N PHE A 33 6.35 6.89 -2.61
CA PHE A 33 6.46 6.11 -3.85
C PHE A 33 5.39 6.52 -4.86
N LYS A 34 5.78 7.28 -5.89
CA LYS A 34 4.87 7.89 -6.88
C LYS A 34 5.05 7.26 -8.26
N LYS A 35 3.93 6.98 -8.92
CA LYS A 35 3.91 6.44 -10.29
C LYS A 35 4.74 7.32 -11.24
N GLY A 36 5.66 6.71 -11.98
CA GLY A 36 6.51 7.39 -12.95
C GLY A 36 7.66 8.22 -12.34
N MET A 37 7.72 8.37 -11.01
CA MET A 37 8.80 9.06 -10.30
C MET A 37 9.68 8.11 -9.49
N THR A 38 9.14 6.94 -9.15
CA THR A 38 9.83 5.91 -8.39
C THR A 38 10.24 4.77 -9.33
N PRO A 39 11.54 4.53 -9.55
CA PRO A 39 12.04 3.35 -10.23
C PRO A 39 11.67 2.07 -9.46
N VAL A 40 11.34 1.00 -10.17
CA VAL A 40 11.10 -0.31 -9.53
C VAL A 40 12.43 -1.05 -9.46
N THR A 41 13.16 -0.83 -8.36
CA THR A 41 14.40 -1.55 -8.03
C THR A 41 14.20 -2.48 -6.85
N ASP A 42 15.13 -3.41 -6.65
CA ASP A 42 15.12 -4.31 -5.50
C ASP A 42 15.13 -3.52 -4.17
N GLU A 43 15.88 -2.42 -4.08
CA GLU A 43 15.87 -1.59 -2.86
C GLU A 43 14.50 -0.98 -2.59
N THR A 44 13.84 -0.48 -3.63
CA THR A 44 12.52 0.16 -3.52
C THR A 44 11.46 -0.86 -3.11
N VAL A 45 11.52 -2.07 -3.68
CA VAL A 45 10.63 -3.18 -3.29
C VAL A 45 10.90 -3.61 -1.85
N GLN A 46 12.16 -3.70 -1.44
CA GLN A 46 12.54 -4.08 -0.08
C GLN A 46 12.07 -3.06 0.96
N GLU A 47 12.12 -1.76 0.65
CA GLU A 47 11.63 -0.70 1.55
C GLU A 47 10.11 -0.80 1.78
N VAL A 48 9.34 -1.02 0.71
CA VAL A 48 7.90 -1.28 0.82
C VAL A 48 7.62 -2.56 1.60
N TYR A 49 8.38 -3.63 1.36
CA TYR A 49 8.26 -4.89 2.08
C TYR A 49 8.50 -4.72 3.59
N ASN A 50 9.61 -4.07 3.98
CA ASN A 50 9.95 -3.85 5.38
C ASN A 50 8.86 -3.05 6.10
N THR A 51 8.28 -2.05 5.43
CA THR A 51 7.17 -1.28 5.98
C THR A 51 5.92 -2.13 6.14
N ALA A 52 5.60 -2.97 5.15
CA ALA A 52 4.47 -3.88 5.20
C ALA A 52 4.60 -4.93 6.32
N GLU A 53 5.81 -5.46 6.54
CA GLU A 53 6.12 -6.45 7.58
C GLU A 53 5.91 -5.90 8.99
N ILE A 54 6.29 -4.65 9.27
CA ILE A 54 6.05 -3.99 10.57
C ILE A 54 4.55 -3.86 10.86
N ILE A 55 3.74 -3.66 9.81
CA ILE A 55 2.29 -3.47 9.94
C ILE A 55 1.57 -4.81 10.12
N TYR A 56 2.19 -5.94 9.79
CA TYR A 56 1.59 -7.28 9.90
C TYR A 56 1.56 -7.77 11.35
#